data_AF-A0A525VLM3-F1
#
_entry.id   AF-A0A525VLM3-F1
#
_cell.length_a   1.000
_cell.length_b   1.000
_cell.length_c   1.000
_cell.angle_alpha   90.00
_cell.angle_beta   90.00
_cell.angle_gamma   90.00
#
_symmetry.space_group_name_H-M   'P 1'
#
loop_
_entity.id
_entity.type
_entity.pdbx_description
1 polymer ?
#
loop_
_entity_poly.entity_id
_entity_poly.type
_entity_poly.pdbx_seq_one_letter_code
_entity_poly.pdbx_strand_id
1 'polypeptide(L)'
;MELEVHSKLEEELIYPAIRAEIDDDDLMDEALEEHHVVHGLLGELKKMKPSDERYDAKFTVLAENVRHHIKEEETEMFSKTEDCEIDWEALSSQVVKRKEQLTAKKTSKKK
;
A
#
# COMPACT_ATOMS: atom_id res chain seq x y z
N MET A 1 11.16 -0.67 -0.48
CA MET A 1 11.05 0.79 -0.75
C MET A 1 9.77 1.06 -1.51
N GLU A 2 9.45 0.23 -2.52
CA GLU A 2 8.15 0.29 -3.22
C GLU A 2 6.94 0.08 -2.30
N LEU A 3 6.92 -0.93 -1.41
CA LEU A 3 5.76 -1.17 -0.53
C LEU A 3 5.34 0.05 0.32
N GLU A 4 6.31 0.78 0.88
CA GLU A 4 6.04 2.01 1.65
C GLU A 4 5.61 3.19 0.77
N VAL A 5 5.93 3.17 -0.53
CA VAL A 5 5.49 4.21 -1.46
C VAL A 5 4.10 3.87 -1.99
N HIS A 6 3.84 2.60 -2.30
CA HIS A 6 2.55 2.05 -2.71
C HIS A 6 1.46 2.36 -1.68
N SER A 7 1.56 1.77 -0.49
CA SER A 7 0.63 2.03 0.63
C SER A 7 0.40 3.53 0.89
N LYS A 8 1.46 4.34 0.79
CA LYS A 8 1.35 5.79 0.99
C LYS A 8 0.54 6.50 -0.09
N LEU A 9 0.60 6.03 -1.33
CA LEU A 9 -0.19 6.55 -2.44
C LEU A 9 -1.64 6.09 -2.33
N GLU A 10 -1.88 4.84 -1.93
CA GLU A 10 -3.22 4.35 -1.62
C GLU A 10 -3.89 5.22 -0.54
N GLU A 11 -3.25 5.32 0.63
CA GLU A 11 -3.73 6.05 1.79
C GLU A 11 -4.01 7.54 1.52
N GLU A 12 -3.13 8.21 0.79
CA GLU A 12 -3.21 9.66 0.59
C GLU A 12 -4.14 10.07 -0.56
N LEU A 13 -4.33 9.20 -1.57
CA LEU A 13 -4.95 9.59 -2.84
C LEU A 13 -6.03 8.61 -3.30
N ILE A 14 -5.76 7.30 -3.29
CA ILE A 14 -6.68 6.32 -3.89
C ILE A 14 -7.85 6.03 -2.95
N TYR A 15 -7.61 5.66 -1.70
CA TYR A 15 -8.70 5.37 -0.75
C TYR A 15 -9.63 6.57 -0.54
N PRO A 16 -9.15 7.82 -0.38
CA PRO A 16 -10.05 8.97 -0.29
C PRO A 16 -10.91 9.18 -1.55
N ALA A 17 -10.37 8.91 -2.74
CA ALA A 17 -11.14 9.01 -3.99
C ALA A 17 -12.21 7.92 -4.08
N ILE A 18 -11.88 6.69 -3.67
CA ILE A 18 -12.81 5.56 -3.66
C ILE A 18 -13.91 5.77 -2.61
N ARG A 19 -13.57 6.17 -1.38
CA ARG A 19 -14.53 6.48 -0.30
C ARG A 19 -15.55 7.56 -0.67
N ALA A 20 -15.19 8.48 -1.57
CA ALA A 20 -16.12 9.49 -2.03
C ALA A 20 -17.26 8.91 -2.89
N GLU A 21 -17.05 7.73 -3.48
CA GLU A 21 -17.94 7.15 -4.50
C GLU A 21 -18.57 5.82 -4.08
N ILE A 22 -18.00 5.11 -3.09
CA ILE A 22 -18.57 3.85 -2.57
C ILE A 22 -18.93 3.96 -1.08
N ASP A 23 -20.07 3.40 -0.71
CA ASP A 23 -20.55 3.28 0.68
C ASP A 23 -20.06 1.97 1.31
N ASP A 24 -18.73 1.81 1.35
CA ASP A 24 -18.07 0.61 1.90
C ASP A 24 -16.72 0.98 2.53
N ASP A 25 -16.79 1.69 3.64
CA ASP A 25 -15.62 2.17 4.38
C ASP A 25 -14.78 1.04 4.99
N ASP A 26 -15.39 -0.12 5.25
CA ASP A 26 -14.76 -1.26 5.92
C ASP A 26 -13.61 -1.84 5.10
N LEU A 27 -13.76 -1.96 3.78
CA LEU A 27 -12.69 -2.48 2.90
C LEU A 27 -11.42 -1.64 2.96
N MET A 28 -11.56 -0.32 2.96
CA MET A 28 -10.41 0.58 3.06
C MET A 28 -9.87 0.63 4.50
N ASP A 29 -10.70 0.46 5.53
CA ASP A 29 -10.24 0.37 6.92
C ASP A 29 -9.43 -0.91 7.17
N GLU A 30 -9.86 -2.05 6.62
CA GLU A 30 -9.11 -3.30 6.66
C GLU A 30 -7.74 -3.16 5.97
N ALA A 31 -7.73 -2.60 4.75
CA ALA A 31 -6.51 -2.35 4.01
C ALA A 31 -5.50 -1.46 4.78
N LEU A 32 -5.98 -0.48 5.55
CA LEU A 32 -5.14 0.36 6.42
C LEU A 32 -4.49 -0.44 7.55
N GLU A 33 -5.21 -1.37 8.16
CA GLU A 33 -4.66 -2.25 9.21
C GLU A 33 -3.68 -3.26 8.62
N GLU A 34 -3.94 -3.80 7.42
CA GLU A 34 -2.99 -4.64 6.71
C GLU A 34 -1.69 -3.90 6.38
N HIS A 35 -1.78 -2.65 5.90
CA HIS A 35 -0.62 -1.77 5.71
C HIS A 35 0.19 -1.61 7.00
N HIS A 36 -0.48 -1.39 8.12
CA HIS A 36 0.16 -1.26 9.43
C HIS A 36 0.96 -2.53 9.79
N VAL A 37 0.36 -3.70 9.61
CA VAL A 37 1.01 -5.01 9.85
C VAL A 37 2.23 -5.19 8.93
N VAL A 38 2.06 -4.94 7.63
CA VAL A 38 3.14 -5.02 6.62
C VAL A 38 4.30 -4.10 6.97
N HIS A 39 4.03 -2.86 7.38
CA HIS A 39 5.05 -1.89 7.79
C HIS A 39 5.79 -2.35 9.06
N GLY A 40 5.08 -2.91 10.04
CA GLY A 40 5.66 -3.50 11.24
C GLY A 40 6.63 -4.63 10.91
N LEU A 41 6.20 -5.60 10.10
CA LEU A 41 7.02 -6.73 9.66
C LEU A 41 8.25 -6.28 8.87
N LEU A 42 8.11 -5.31 7.96
CA LEU A 42 9.24 -4.69 7.25
C LEU A 42 10.21 -4.01 8.22
N GLY A 43 9.71 -3.31 9.22
CA GLY A 43 10.52 -2.65 10.24
C GLY A 43 11.34 -3.62 11.08
N GLU A 44 10.78 -4.78 11.40
CA GLU A 44 11.46 -5.86 12.09
C GLU A 44 12.50 -6.54 11.19
N LEU A 45 12.13 -6.93 9.97
CA LEU A 45 13.03 -7.57 9.00
C LEU A 45 14.26 -6.72 8.68
N LYS A 46 14.11 -5.39 8.58
CA LYS A 46 15.24 -4.46 8.39
C LYS A 46 16.28 -4.48 9.51
N LYS A 47 15.90 -4.94 10.71
CA LYS A 47 16.77 -5.05 11.89
C LYS A 47 17.36 -6.46 12.05
N MET A 48 16.88 -7.42 11.27
CA MET A 48 17.34 -8.81 11.29
C MET A 48 18.43 -9.05 10.24
N LYS A 49 19.26 -10.06 10.48
CA LYS A 49 20.15 -10.60 9.46
C LYS A 49 19.43 -11.73 8.72
N PRO A 50 19.69 -11.94 7.42
CA PRO A 50 19.16 -13.09 6.69
C PRO A 50 19.52 -14.45 7.31
N SER A 51 20.61 -14.52 8.07
CA SER A 51 21.04 -15.73 8.78
C SER A 51 20.31 -15.98 10.11
N ASP A 52 19.48 -15.04 10.57
CA ASP A 52 18.76 -15.20 11.84
C ASP A 52 17.69 -16.28 11.68
N GLU A 53 17.57 -17.18 12.65
CA GLU A 53 16.72 -18.39 12.61
C GLU A 53 15.28 -18.14 12.15
N ARG A 54 14.71 -16.98 12.49
CA ARG A 54 13.31 -16.61 12.19
C ARG A 54 13.15 -15.67 10.99
N TYR A 55 14.23 -15.34 10.28
CA TYR A 55 14.17 -14.39 9.17
C TYR A 55 13.25 -14.88 8.06
N ASP A 56 13.48 -16.10 7.56
CA ASP A 56 12.72 -16.67 6.44
C ASP A 56 11.24 -16.84 6.80
N ALA A 57 10.94 -17.33 8.00
CA ALA A 57 9.56 -17.46 8.48
C ALA A 57 8.84 -16.10 8.51
N LYS A 58 9.50 -15.04 9.02
CA LYS A 58 8.94 -13.69 9.06
C LYS A 58 8.77 -13.09 7.66
N PHE A 59 9.72 -13.35 6.76
CA PHE A 59 9.63 -12.92 5.36
C PHE A 59 8.45 -13.59 4.65
N THR A 60 8.21 -14.88 4.90
CA THR A 60 7.04 -15.60 4.38
C THR A 60 5.74 -14.96 4.85
N VAL A 61 5.60 -14.68 6.16
CA VAL A 61 4.40 -14.01 6.70
C VAL A 61 4.20 -12.62 6.07
N LEU A 62 5.26 -11.82 5.91
CA LEU A 62 5.18 -10.55 5.19
C LEU A 62 4.66 -10.75 3.76
N ALA A 63 5.19 -11.73 3.02
CA ALA A 63 4.80 -11.99 1.65
C ALA A 63 3.35 -12.48 1.53
N GLU A 64 2.85 -13.24 2.52
CA GLU A 64 1.46 -13.67 2.58
C GLU A 64 0.51 -12.49 2.83
N ASN A 65 0.81 -11.61 3.78
CA ASN A 65 0.01 -10.41 4.05
C ASN A 65 -0.04 -9.50 2.81
N VAL A 66 1.10 -9.26 2.15
CA VAL A 66 1.12 -8.44 0.92
C VAL A 66 0.29 -9.07 -0.21
N ARG A 67 0.32 -10.39 -0.38
CA ARG A 67 -0.47 -11.06 -1.42
C ARG A 67 -1.96 -11.05 -1.11
N HIS A 68 -2.32 -11.16 0.17
CA HIS A 68 -3.70 -11.10 0.61
C HIS A 68 -4.29 -9.73 0.30
N HIS A 69 -3.61 -8.69 0.78
CA HIS A 69 -3.93 -7.30 0.52
C HIS A 69 -4.17 -6.98 -0.95
N ILE A 70 -3.19 -7.30 -1.81
CA ILE A 70 -3.31 -7.05 -3.27
C ILE A 70 -4.55 -7.74 -3.84
N LYS A 71 -4.83 -8.97 -3.40
CA LYS A 71 -5.98 -9.72 -3.90
C LYS A 71 -7.29 -9.06 -3.50
N GLU A 72 -7.42 -8.58 -2.26
CA GLU A 72 -8.64 -7.89 -1.81
C GLU A 72 -8.85 -6.58 -2.54
N GLU A 73 -7.79 -5.79 -2.72
CA GLU A 73 -7.87 -4.56 -3.52
C GLU A 73 -8.30 -4.85 -4.96
N GLU A 74 -7.65 -5.79 -5.65
CA GLU A 74 -7.93 -6.09 -7.05
C GLU A 74 -9.31 -6.73 -7.27
N THR A 75 -9.74 -7.61 -6.36
CA THR A 75 -10.96 -8.42 -6.58
C THR A 75 -12.20 -7.85 -5.92
N GLU A 76 -12.06 -7.09 -4.82
CA GLU A 76 -13.18 -6.58 -4.04
C GLU A 76 -13.28 -5.06 -4.09
N MET A 77 -12.18 -4.35 -3.83
CA MET A 77 -12.22 -2.89 -3.78
C MET A 77 -12.36 -2.28 -5.17
N PHE A 78 -11.45 -2.58 -6.10
CA PHE A 78 -11.45 -1.96 -7.43
C PHE A 78 -12.62 -2.42 -8.29
N SER A 79 -13.13 -3.64 -8.11
CA SER A 79 -14.35 -4.10 -8.79
C SER A 79 -15.58 -3.27 -8.42
N LYS A 80 -15.64 -2.73 -7.20
CA LYS A 80 -16.70 -1.80 -6.76
C LYS A 80 -16.58 -0.41 -7.37
N THR A 81 -15.44 -0.07 -7.97
CA THR A 81 -15.19 1.24 -8.59
C THR A 81 -15.54 1.30 -10.07
N GLU A 82 -15.94 0.18 -10.69
CA GLU A 82 -16.24 0.09 -12.12
C GLU A 82 -17.35 1.04 -12.57
N ASP A 83 -18.34 1.28 -11.70
CA ASP A 83 -19.49 2.15 -11.96
C ASP A 83 -19.39 3.53 -11.26
N CYS A 84 -18.25 3.85 -10.64
CA CYS A 84 -18.05 5.11 -9.93
C CYS A 84 -17.63 6.26 -10.86
N GLU A 85 -17.98 7.50 -10.50
CA GLU A 85 -17.61 8.70 -11.29
C GLU A 85 -16.24 9.24 -10.88
N ILE A 86 -15.22 8.37 -10.83
CA ILE A 86 -13.84 8.76 -10.52
C ILE A 86 -13.13 9.25 -11.78
N ASP A 87 -12.56 10.46 -11.73
CA ASP A 87 -11.63 10.94 -12.76
C ASP A 87 -10.27 10.23 -12.62
N TRP A 88 -10.17 9.06 -13.23
CA TRP A 88 -8.98 8.20 -13.19
C TRP A 88 -7.75 8.85 -13.84
N GLU A 89 -7.93 9.70 -14.85
CA GLU A 89 -6.82 10.39 -15.51
C GLU A 89 -6.21 11.44 -14.57
N ALA A 90 -7.07 12.23 -13.92
CA ALA A 90 -6.63 13.19 -12.92
C ALA A 90 -6.03 12.50 -11.69
N LEU A 91 -6.64 11.42 -11.19
CA LEU A 91 -6.13 10.67 -10.04
C LEU A 91 -4.77 10.03 -10.35
N SER A 92 -4.63 9.36 -11.50
CA SER A 92 -3.38 8.76 -11.95
C SER A 92 -2.26 9.81 -12.07
N SER A 93 -2.57 10.97 -12.65
CA SER A 93 -1.62 12.08 -12.77
C SER A 93 -1.12 12.57 -11.40
N GLN A 94 -2.02 12.64 -10.41
CA GLN A 94 -1.66 12.98 -9.03
C GLN A 94 -0.80 11.90 -8.38
N VAL A 95 -1.15 10.63 -8.54
CA VAL A 95 -0.41 9.47 -8.00
C VAL A 95 1.01 9.42 -8.58
N VAL A 96 1.18 9.56 -9.89
CA VAL A 96 2.51 9.58 -10.53
C VAL A 96 3.36 10.73 -9.99
N LYS A 97 2.82 11.96 -9.98
CA LYS A 97 3.52 13.13 -9.46
C LYS A 97 3.91 12.94 -7.99
N ARG A 98 3.02 12.37 -7.18
CA ARG A 98 3.28 12.11 -5.76
C ARG A 98 4.34 11.03 -5.57
N LYS A 99 4.33 9.97 -6.39
CA LYS A 99 5.34 8.91 -6.41
C LYS A 99 6.73 9.47 -6.68
N GLU A 100 6.86 10.36 -7.67
CA GLU A 100 8.13 11.05 -8.00
C GLU A 100 8.66 11.85 -6.81
N GLN A 101 7.80 12.60 -6.12
CA GLN A 101 8.19 13.36 -4.93
C GLN A 101 8.67 12.46 -3.79
N LEU A 102 7.95 11.36 -3.52
CA LEU A 102 8.28 10.41 -2.45
C LEU A 102 9.61 9.70 -2.72
N THR A 103 9.86 9.32 -3.97
CA THR A 103 11.11 8.68 -4.39
C THR A 103 12.29 9.66 -4.39
N ALA A 104 12.12 10.89 -4.88
CA ALA A 104 13.15 11.94 -4.86
C ALA A 104 13.51 12.39 -3.42
N LYS A 105 12.53 12.54 -2.53
CA LYS A 105 12.80 12.93 -1.13
C LYS A 105 13.59 11.85 -0.37
N LYS A 106 13.39 10.57 -0.71
CA LYS A 106 14.13 9.45 -0.11
C LYS A 106 15.57 9.33 -0.65
N THR A 107 15.86 9.70 -1.90
CA THR A 107 17.25 9.75 -2.39
C THR A 107 18.05 10.90 -1.76
N SER A 108 17.41 12.04 -1.49
CA SER A 108 18.06 13.14 -0.75
C SER A 108 18.31 12.84 0.73
N LYS A 109 17.49 12.00 1.38
CA LYS A 109 17.67 11.58 2.79
C LYS A 109 18.71 10.48 3.00
N LYS A 110 19.20 9.83 1.93
CA LYS A 110 20.22 8.76 1.97
C LYS A 110 21.65 9.25 1.68
N LYS A 111 21.84 10.55 1.41
CA LYS A 111 23.14 11.22 1.33
C LYS A 111 23.45 11.90 2.66
#